data_AF-I4B340-F1
#
_entry.id   AF-I4B340-F1
#
_cell.length_a   1.000
_cell.length_b   1.000
_cell.length_c   1.000
_cell.angle_alpha   90.00
_cell.angle_beta   90.00
_cell.angle_gamma   90.00
#
_symmetry.space_group_name_H-M   'P 1'
#
loop_
_entity.id
_entity.type
_entity.pdbx_description
1 polymer ?
#
loop_
_entity_poly.entity_id
_entity_poly.type
_entity_poly.pdbx_seq_one_letter_code
_entity_poly.pdbx_strand_id
1 'polypeptide(L)'
;MALHRRKETTKQTAKRSAGQPRIDPAAVLERRSVGLPPSWWREVDALAARGKVKTAAIVRLAVGVYLKRMRKIDKVIKEKRRRE
;
A
#
# COMPACT_ATOMS: atom_id res chain seq x y z
N MET A 1 4.66 -9.34 45.32
CA MET A 1 4.67 -10.47 44.35
C MET A 1 3.83 -10.09 43.14
N ALA A 2 4.45 -9.72 42.02
CA ALA A 2 3.73 -9.34 40.79
C ALA A 2 4.14 -10.28 39.66
N LEU A 3 3.21 -11.17 39.26
CA LEU A 3 3.37 -12.12 38.17
C LEU A 3 3.13 -11.41 36.82
N HIS A 4 4.20 -11.12 36.08
CA HIS A 4 4.11 -10.71 34.68
C HIS A 4 3.74 -11.91 33.81
N ARG A 5 2.49 -11.96 33.36
CA ARG A 5 2.00 -12.92 32.36
C ARG A 5 2.57 -12.53 30.98
N ARG A 6 3.62 -13.21 30.53
CA ARG A 6 4.16 -13.07 29.16
C ARG A 6 3.10 -13.57 28.16
N LYS A 7 2.66 -12.71 27.25
CA LYS A 7 1.85 -13.08 26.09
C LYS A 7 2.77 -13.69 25.03
N GLU A 8 2.72 -15.00 24.87
CA GLU A 8 3.36 -15.69 23.76
C GLU A 8 2.52 -15.47 22.48
N THR A 9 3.00 -14.60 21.59
CA THR A 9 2.44 -14.46 20.25
C THR A 9 3.06 -15.53 19.35
N THR A 10 2.31 -16.60 19.13
CA THR A 10 2.64 -17.66 18.16
C THR A 10 2.76 -17.06 16.76
N LYS A 11 3.98 -16.98 16.23
CA LYS A 11 4.22 -16.58 14.83
C LYS A 11 3.79 -17.73 13.92
N GLN A 12 2.59 -17.66 13.37
CA GLN A 12 2.18 -18.56 12.28
C GLN A 12 3.04 -18.25 11.04
N THR A 13 4.06 -19.08 10.83
CA THR A 13 4.86 -19.06 9.60
C THR A 13 4.06 -19.71 8.48
N ALA A 14 3.25 -18.92 7.77
CA ALA A 14 2.59 -19.39 6.55
C ALA A 14 3.67 -19.76 5.51
N LYS A 15 3.72 -21.04 5.12
CA LYS A 15 4.52 -21.52 3.98
C LYS A 15 4.05 -20.81 2.72
N ARG A 16 4.90 -19.97 2.12
CA ARG A 16 4.63 -19.22 0.89
C ARG A 16 5.12 -19.99 -0.32
N SER A 17 4.35 -19.97 -1.41
CA SER A 17 4.78 -20.42 -2.73
C SER A 17 5.68 -19.35 -3.39
N ALA A 18 6.71 -19.80 -4.10
CA ALA A 18 7.61 -18.92 -4.84
C ALA A 18 6.83 -18.14 -5.93
N GLY A 19 6.98 -16.81 -5.96
CA GLY A 19 6.36 -15.94 -6.97
C GLY A 19 5.25 -15.00 -6.46
N GLN A 20 4.83 -15.09 -5.20
CA GLN A 20 3.92 -14.09 -4.62
C GLN A 20 4.67 -12.77 -4.35
N PRO A 21 4.24 -11.62 -4.91
CA PRO A 21 4.83 -10.33 -4.57
C PRO A 21 4.68 -10.07 -3.07
N ARG A 22 5.80 -9.78 -2.39
CA ARG A 22 5.85 -9.33 -0.99
C ARG A 22 5.17 -7.96 -0.84
N ILE A 23 3.85 -7.91 -0.96
CA ILE A 23 3.06 -6.85 -0.36
C ILE A 23 2.73 -7.39 1.01
N ASP A 24 3.57 -7.09 1.99
CA ASP A 24 3.25 -7.41 3.38
C ASP A 24 2.04 -6.54 3.76
N PRO A 25 0.85 -7.14 3.99
CA PRO A 25 -0.35 -6.37 4.35
C PRO A 25 -0.20 -5.69 5.72
N ALA A 26 0.76 -6.11 6.54
CA ALA A 26 1.10 -5.51 7.83
C ALA A 26 2.26 -4.51 7.75
N ALA A 27 2.85 -4.27 6.56
CA ALA A 27 3.87 -3.25 6.41
C ALA A 27 3.31 -1.87 6.80
N VAL A 28 4.07 -1.14 7.62
CA VAL A 28 3.70 0.21 8.02
C VAL A 28 3.61 1.08 6.78
N LEU A 29 2.40 1.51 6.43
CA LEU A 29 2.19 2.45 5.34
C LEU A 29 2.78 3.80 5.75
N GLU A 30 3.89 4.20 5.10
CA GLU A 30 4.42 5.56 5.25
C GLU A 30 3.32 6.57 4.91
N ARG A 31 3.02 7.44 5.88
CA ARG A 31 2.08 8.55 5.69
C ARG A 31 2.87 9.76 5.25
N ARG A 32 2.49 10.34 4.11
CA ARG A 32 3.08 11.57 3.59
C ARG A 32 1.98 12.57 3.29
N SER A 33 2.21 13.82 3.65
CA SER A 33 1.36 14.93 3.25
C SER A 33 1.69 15.33 1.81
N VAL A 34 0.67 15.64 1.02
CA VAL A 34 0.85 16.09 -0.37
C VAL A 34 0.11 17.42 -0.55
N GLY A 35 0.80 18.40 -1.13
CA GLY A 35 0.18 19.66 -1.53
C GLY A 35 -0.46 19.49 -2.91
N LEU A 36 -1.78 19.50 -2.97
CA LEU A 36 -2.54 19.56 -4.22
C LEU A 36 -3.39 20.83 -4.25
N PRO A 37 -3.71 21.36 -5.45
CA PRO A 37 -4.65 22.47 -5.59
C PRO A 37 -6.00 22.18 -4.89
N PRO A 38 -6.63 23.17 -4.23
CA PRO A 38 -7.90 22.96 -3.55
C PRO A 38 -9.03 22.44 -4.46
N SER A 39 -9.04 22.85 -5.74
CA SER A 39 -10.00 22.36 -6.74
C SER A 39 -9.90 20.84 -6.94
N TRP A 40 -8.68 20.31 -6.97
CA TRP A 40 -8.45 18.88 -7.13
C TRP A 40 -8.89 18.09 -5.90
N TRP A 41 -8.64 18.62 -4.69
CA TRP A 41 -9.13 17.98 -3.47
C TRP A 41 -10.66 17.85 -3.48
N ARG A 42 -11.39 18.87 -3.93
CA ARG A 42 -12.85 18.81 -4.07
C ARG A 42 -13.30 17.67 -4.98
N GLU A 43 -12.61 17.46 -6.11
CA GLU A 43 -12.90 16.36 -7.02
C GLU A 43 -12.60 14.99 -6.40
N VAL A 44 -11.45 14.86 -5.73
CA VAL A 44 -11.05 13.62 -5.06
C VAL A 44 -12.03 13.28 -3.94
N ASP A 45 -12.46 14.27 -3.15
CA ASP A 45 -13.44 14.08 -2.07
C ASP A 45 -14.82 13.73 -2.61
N ALA A 46 -15.25 14.34 -3.72
CA ALA A 46 -16.50 13.96 -4.40
C ALA A 46 -16.48 12.51 -4.90
N LEU A 47 -15.35 12.06 -5.47
CA LEU A 47 -15.17 10.67 -5.89
C LEU A 47 -15.14 9.71 -4.71
N ALA A 48 -14.47 10.08 -3.62
CA ALA A 48 -14.42 9.31 -2.38
C ALA A 48 -15.82 9.14 -1.78
N ALA A 49 -16.61 10.21 -1.72
CA ALA A 49 -17.99 10.20 -1.25
C ALA A 49 -18.89 9.30 -2.12
N ARG A 50 -18.82 9.45 -3.46
CA ARG A 50 -19.59 8.63 -4.39
C ARG A 50 -19.24 7.15 -4.28
N GLY A 51 -17.96 6.83 -4.11
CA GLY A 51 -17.47 5.47 -3.97
C GLY A 51 -17.60 4.89 -2.56
N LYS A 52 -18.01 5.68 -1.55
CA LYS A 52 -18.00 5.31 -0.13
C LYS A 52 -16.63 4.75 0.32
N VAL A 53 -15.55 5.35 -0.17
CA VAL A 53 -14.16 4.96 0.15
C VAL A 53 -13.41 6.15 0.75
N LYS A 54 -12.27 5.87 1.39
CA LYS A 54 -11.40 6.94 1.93
C LYS A 54 -10.71 7.69 0.78
N THR A 55 -10.58 9.01 0.89
CA THR A 55 -9.83 9.88 -0.05
C THR A 55 -8.44 9.31 -0.37
N ALA A 56 -7.72 8.82 0.64
CA ALA A 56 -6.40 8.20 0.46
C ALA A 56 -6.41 6.96 -0.47
N ALA A 57 -7.52 6.22 -0.55
CA ALA A 57 -7.64 5.09 -1.47
C ALA A 57 -7.73 5.57 -2.94
N ILE A 58 -8.48 6.65 -3.19
CA ILE A 58 -8.56 7.29 -4.51
C ILE A 58 -7.17 7.78 -4.95
N VAL A 59 -6.45 8.47 -4.06
CA VAL A 59 -5.09 8.96 -4.34
C VAL A 59 -4.14 7.80 -4.64
N ARG A 60 -4.16 6.72 -3.85
CA ARG A 60 -3.32 5.53 -4.11
C ARG A 60 -3.63 4.90 -5.46
N LEU A 61 -4.90 4.78 -5.82
CA LEU A 61 -5.32 4.23 -7.09
C LEU A 61 -4.81 5.09 -8.25
N ALA A 62 -5.00 6.41 -8.18
CA ALA A 62 -4.53 7.35 -9.20
C ALA A 62 -3.02 7.27 -9.41
N VAL A 63 -2.24 7.27 -8.32
CA VAL A 63 -0.78 7.11 -8.37
C VAL A 63 -0.39 5.75 -8.98
N GLY A 64 -1.06 4.67 -8.58
CA GLY A 64 -0.83 3.33 -9.14
C GLY A 64 -1.06 3.27 -10.65
N VAL A 65 -2.17 3.84 -11.13
CA VAL A 65 -2.49 3.92 -12.57
C VAL A 65 -1.45 4.75 -13.32
N TYR A 66 -1.04 5.89 -12.76
CA TYR A 66 -0.01 6.74 -13.36
C TYR A 66 1.34 6.01 -13.47
N LEU A 67 1.79 5.36 -12.40
CA LEU A 67 3.04 4.60 -12.39
C LEU A 67 3.01 3.42 -13.38
N LYS A 68 1.86 2.76 -13.53
CA LYS A 68 1.64 1.71 -14.54
C LYS A 68 1.76 2.28 -15.95
N ARG A 69 1.09 3.39 -16.23
CA ARG A 69 1.15 4.07 -17.55
C ARG A 69 2.57 4.48 -17.91
N MET A 70 3.36 4.93 -16.94
CA MET A 70 4.77 5.30 -17.12
C MET A 70 5.71 4.09 -17.31
N ARG A 71 5.19 2.85 -17.38
CA ARG A 71 5.96 1.58 -17.38
C ARG A 71 6.99 1.47 -16.25
N LYS A 72 6.89 2.31 -15.21
CA LYS A 72 7.81 2.30 -14.07
C LYS A 72 7.60 1.03 -13.23
N ILE A 73 6.36 0.58 -13.12
CA ILE A 73 6.04 -0.70 -12.47
C ILE A 73 6.66 -1.87 -13.24
N ASP A 74 6.51 -1.91 -14.57
CA ASP A 74 7.09 -2.98 -15.40
C ASP A 74 8.62 -3.00 -15.36
N LYS A 75 9.24 -1.82 -15.33
CA LYS A 75 10.71 -1.67 -15.21
C LYS A 75 11.20 -2.20 -13.86
N VAL A 76 10.54 -1.83 -12.75
CA VAL A 76 10.88 -2.34 -11.41
C VAL A 76 10.67 -3.85 -11.31
N ILE A 77 9.59 -4.38 -11.88
CA ILE A 77 9.32 -5.83 -11.91
C ILE A 77 10.41 -6.57 -12.70
N LYS A 78 10.79 -6.08 -13.90
CA LYS A 78 11.86 -6.67 -14.71
C LYS A 78 13.22 -6.61 -14.02
N GLU A 79 13.54 -5.48 -13.39
CA GLU A 79 14.83 -5.30 -12.73
C GLU A 79 14.96 -6.19 -11.49
N LYS A 80 13.87 -6.37 -10.74
CA LYS A 80 13.83 -7.30 -9.61
C LYS A 80 14.02 -8.75 -10.06
N ARG A 81 13.38 -9.16 -11.15
CA ARG A 81 13.50 -10.50 -11.74
C ARG A 81 14.90 -10.82 -12.30
N ARG A 82 15.73 -9.81 -12.58
CA ARG A 82 17.14 -10.01 -13.01
C ARG A 82 18.11 -10.19 -11.84
N ARG A 83 17.70 -9.85 -10.61
CA ARG A 83 18.53 -9.92 -9.40
C ARG A 83 18.23 -11.15 -8.54
N GLU A 84 17.20 -11.91 -8.91
CA GLU A 84 16.83 -13.23 -8.36
C GLU A 84 17.37 -14.32 -9.31
#